data_AF-A0AAW7AD06-F1
#
_entry.id   AF-A0AAW7AD06-F1
#
_cell.length_a   1.000
_cell.length_b   1.000
_cell.length_c   1.000
_cell.angle_alpha   90.00
_cell.angle_beta   90.00
_cell.angle_gamma   90.00
#
_symmetry.space_group_name_H-M   'P 1'
#
loop_
_entity.id
_entity.type
_entity.pdbx_description
1 polymer ?
#
loop_
_entity_poly.entity_id
_entity_poly.type
_entity_poly.pdbx_seq_one_letter_code
_entity_poly.pdbx_strand_id
1 'polypeptide(L)'
;MLEFEGIASLEAMVDKCEKHLFSKTNRKVVRYRQEYLAEWLSDELKEDNEKLLKDLSGSANVYAIFESKNGKTFQVKYIGQTKRKGARTRLTNHLIKKHEKTGAKLQRVMDSVRSGNDICISWVQIEPESLRHYVEEKLIEKHSLEWNVHGQSKV
;
A
#
# COMPACT_ATOMS: atom_id res chain seq x y z
N MET A 1 27.22 -20.12 -9.39
CA MET A 1 25.90 -19.44 -9.33
C MET A 1 24.86 -20.55 -9.36
N LEU A 2 24.01 -20.63 -8.33
CA LEU A 2 22.91 -21.60 -8.31
C LEU A 2 21.68 -20.86 -8.82
N GLU A 3 21.10 -21.35 -9.92
CA GLU A 3 19.87 -20.80 -10.46
C GLU A 3 18.67 -21.55 -9.88
N PHE A 4 17.64 -20.80 -9.47
CA PHE A 4 16.40 -21.41 -9.01
C PHE A 4 15.60 -21.92 -10.21
N GLU A 5 15.44 -23.23 -10.31
CA GLU A 5 14.55 -23.85 -11.29
C GLU A 5 13.10 -23.45 -10.97
N GLY A 6 12.48 -22.67 -11.88
CA GLY A 6 11.13 -22.14 -11.70
C GLY A 6 11.02 -20.62 -11.58
N ILE A 7 12.11 -19.87 -11.85
CA ILE A 7 12.10 -18.40 -11.85
C ILE A 7 10.98 -17.80 -12.73
N ALA A 8 10.74 -18.37 -13.92
CA ALA A 8 9.68 -17.93 -14.82
C ALA A 8 8.27 -18.00 -14.20
N SER A 9 8.01 -19.02 -13.36
CA SER A 9 6.75 -19.15 -12.63
C SER A 9 6.60 -18.06 -11.55
N LEU A 10 7.69 -17.70 -10.88
CA LEU A 10 7.69 -16.60 -9.91
C LEU A 10 7.48 -15.25 -10.59
N GLU A 11 8.11 -15.01 -11.74
CA GLU A 11 7.91 -13.80 -12.54
C GLU A 11 6.47 -13.68 -13.05
N ALA A 12 5.90 -14.78 -13.56
CA ALA A 12 4.49 -14.81 -13.98
C ALA A 12 3.54 -14.52 -12.80
N MET A 13 3.88 -14.94 -11.58
CA MET A 13 3.12 -14.59 -10.38
C MET A 13 3.24 -13.10 -10.06
N VAL A 14 4.42 -12.50 -10.18
CA VAL A 14 4.61 -11.04 -10.02
C VAL A 14 3.72 -10.27 -10.99
N ASP A 15 3.68 -10.66 -12.26
CA ASP A 15 2.85 -10.00 -13.28
C ASP A 15 1.34 -10.14 -12.98
N LYS A 16 0.91 -11.29 -12.46
CA LYS A 16 -0.47 -11.46 -12.00
C LYS A 16 -0.79 -10.55 -10.82
N CYS A 17 0.11 -10.45 -9.86
CA CYS A 17 -0.04 -9.56 -8.70
C CYS A 17 -0.08 -8.10 -9.13
N GLU A 18 0.80 -7.68 -10.03
CA GLU A 18 0.82 -6.34 -10.63
C GLU A 18 -0.53 -6.01 -11.29
N LYS A 19 -0.99 -6.85 -12.22
CA LYS A 19 -2.27 -6.67 -12.92
C LYS A 19 -3.42 -6.56 -11.93
N HIS A 20 -3.42 -7.40 -10.89
CA HIS A 20 -4.44 -7.37 -9.85
C HIS A 20 -4.39 -6.07 -9.04
N LEU A 21 -3.22 -5.70 -8.52
CA LEU A 21 -3.05 -4.49 -7.71
C LEU A 21 -3.38 -3.24 -8.53
N PHE A 22 -2.94 -3.17 -9.77
CA PHE A 22 -3.03 -1.96 -10.56
C PHE A 22 -4.36 -1.84 -11.31
N SER A 23 -5.19 -2.88 -11.31
CA SER A 23 -6.54 -2.82 -11.86
C SER A 23 -7.38 -1.75 -11.18
N LYS A 24 -8.02 -0.89 -11.98
CA LYS A 24 -8.93 0.15 -11.48
C LYS A 24 -10.08 -0.43 -10.65
N THR A 25 -10.54 -1.64 -10.97
CA THR A 25 -11.66 -2.31 -10.28
C THR A 25 -11.32 -2.71 -8.85
N ASN A 26 -10.03 -2.92 -8.56
CA ASN A 26 -9.55 -3.38 -7.25
C ASN A 26 -9.14 -2.22 -6.35
N ARG A 27 -9.11 -0.99 -6.87
CA ARG A 27 -8.83 0.21 -6.10
C ARG A 27 -10.01 0.55 -5.22
N LYS A 28 -9.72 0.84 -3.95
CA LYS A 28 -10.67 1.33 -2.96
C LYS A 28 -10.22 2.71 -2.51
N VAL A 29 -11.12 3.68 -2.60
CA VAL A 29 -10.89 5.05 -2.14
C VAL A 29 -10.84 5.07 -0.63
N VAL A 30 -9.85 5.77 -0.07
CA VAL A 30 -9.77 6.08 1.35
C VAL A 30 -10.42 7.44 1.56
N ARG A 31 -11.35 7.52 2.51
CA ARG A 31 -12.14 8.74 2.76
C ARG A 31 -11.39 9.68 3.68
N TYR A 32 -11.28 10.94 3.24
CA TYR A 32 -10.65 12.02 3.98
C TYR A 32 -11.56 13.23 3.94
N ARG A 33 -12.39 13.40 4.98
CA ARG A 33 -13.27 14.56 5.07
C ARG A 33 -12.50 15.81 5.46
N GLN A 34 -12.81 16.93 4.81
CA GLN A 34 -12.06 18.19 4.95
C GLN A 34 -12.06 18.69 6.41
N GLU A 35 -13.17 18.51 7.11
CA GLU A 35 -13.32 18.88 8.52
C GLU A 35 -12.32 18.18 9.46
N TYR A 36 -11.74 17.04 9.05
CA TYR A 36 -10.81 16.26 9.88
C TYR A 36 -9.35 16.58 9.60
N LEU A 37 -9.02 17.33 8.53
CA LEU A 37 -7.64 17.40 8.02
C LEU A 37 -6.74 18.43 8.70
N ALA A 38 -7.34 19.50 9.24
CA ALA A 38 -6.61 20.57 9.92
C ALA A 38 -5.83 19.99 11.13
N GLU A 39 -6.56 19.39 12.06
CA GLU A 39 -6.00 18.74 13.26
C GLU A 39 -5.64 17.25 13.04
N TRP A 40 -5.95 16.70 11.85
CA TRP A 40 -5.79 15.28 11.55
C TRP A 40 -6.49 14.38 12.59
N LEU A 41 -7.81 14.45 12.62
CA LEU A 41 -8.69 13.73 13.53
C LEU A 41 -8.72 12.23 13.21
N SER A 42 -7.71 11.51 13.73
CA SER A 42 -7.39 10.15 13.30
C SER A 42 -8.44 9.09 13.66
N ASP A 43 -9.21 9.31 14.73
CA ASP A 43 -10.20 8.33 15.19
C ASP A 43 -11.48 8.43 14.33
N GLU A 44 -11.89 9.64 13.97
CA GLU A 44 -12.97 9.97 13.04
C GLU A 44 -12.65 9.47 11.62
N LEU A 45 -11.43 9.70 11.15
CA LEU A 45 -10.95 9.13 9.88
C LEU A 45 -10.99 7.59 9.89
N LYS A 46 -10.71 6.96 11.04
CA LYS A 46 -10.77 5.50 11.18
C LYS A 46 -12.21 5.00 11.16
N GLU A 47 -13.15 5.71 11.77
CA GLU A 47 -14.58 5.41 11.73
C GLU A 47 -15.15 5.51 10.31
N ASP A 48 -14.84 6.60 9.60
CA ASP A 48 -15.28 6.80 8.21
C ASP A 48 -14.78 5.71 7.24
N ASN A 49 -13.64 5.11 7.56
CA ASN A 49 -13.01 4.05 6.77
C ASN A 49 -13.20 2.67 7.39
N GLU A 50 -14.06 2.50 8.39
CA GLU A 50 -14.12 1.26 9.17
C GLU A 50 -14.41 0.02 8.30
N LYS A 51 -15.34 0.15 7.34
CA LYS A 51 -15.66 -0.92 6.39
C LYS A 51 -14.44 -1.31 5.56
N LEU A 52 -13.73 -0.34 4.99
CA LEU A 52 -12.51 -0.58 4.22
C LEU A 52 -11.45 -1.30 5.07
N LEU A 53 -11.26 -0.84 6.32
CA LEU A 53 -10.32 -1.44 7.26
C LEU A 53 -10.73 -2.84 7.73
N LYS A 54 -12.03 -3.15 7.76
CA LYS A 54 -12.55 -4.52 8.00
C LYS A 54 -12.23 -5.41 6.80
N ASP A 55 -12.47 -4.93 5.58
CA ASP A 55 -12.21 -5.68 4.34
C ASP A 55 -10.72 -6.06 4.18
N LEU A 56 -9.80 -5.28 4.76
CA LEU A 56 -8.35 -5.57 4.80
C LEU A 56 -7.92 -6.66 5.78
N SER A 57 -8.74 -6.91 6.82
CA SER A 57 -8.35 -7.79 7.92
C SER A 57 -8.22 -9.23 7.44
N GLY A 58 -6.99 -9.74 7.43
CA GLY A 58 -6.73 -11.11 6.99
C GLY A 58 -6.96 -11.35 5.49
N SER A 59 -6.87 -10.33 4.64
CA SER A 59 -7.07 -10.46 3.19
C SER A 59 -5.93 -9.88 2.34
N ALA A 60 -4.92 -9.29 2.98
CA ALA A 60 -3.81 -8.63 2.31
C ALA A 60 -2.47 -9.07 2.90
N ASN A 61 -1.50 -9.35 2.04
CA ASN A 61 -0.10 -9.44 2.43
C ASN A 61 0.85 -8.72 1.45
N VAL A 62 0.34 -8.24 0.30
CA VAL A 62 0.95 -7.20 -0.54
C VAL A 62 -0.12 -6.16 -0.88
N TYR A 63 0.26 -4.89 -0.88
CA TYR A 63 -0.65 -3.77 -1.15
C TYR A 63 0.05 -2.63 -1.91
N ALA A 64 -0.75 -1.81 -2.57
CA ALA A 64 -0.31 -0.59 -3.23
C ALA A 64 -1.12 0.62 -2.73
N ILE A 65 -0.46 1.77 -2.62
CA ILE A 65 -1.07 3.08 -2.35
C ILE A 65 -0.92 3.93 -3.60
N PHE A 66 -2.02 4.55 -4.00
CA PHE A 66 -2.11 5.42 -5.17
C PHE A 66 -2.52 6.83 -4.75
N GLU A 67 -2.03 7.79 -5.51
CA GLU A 67 -2.43 9.20 -5.40
C GLU A 67 -3.05 9.65 -6.72
N SER A 68 -4.12 10.44 -6.66
CA SER A 68 -4.64 11.16 -7.83
C SER A 68 -4.77 12.65 -7.58
N LYS A 69 -4.25 13.44 -8.52
CA LYS A 69 -4.56 14.87 -8.59
C LYS A 69 -5.94 15.03 -9.23
N ASN A 70 -6.91 15.52 -8.46
CA ASN A 70 -8.29 15.77 -8.90
C ASN A 70 -9.04 14.53 -9.43
N GLY A 71 -8.75 13.33 -8.90
CA GLY A 71 -9.45 12.09 -9.25
C GLY A 71 -9.30 11.56 -10.69
N LYS A 72 -8.50 12.22 -11.56
CA LYS A 72 -8.42 11.89 -13.00
C LYS A 72 -7.49 10.71 -13.29
N THR A 73 -6.33 10.68 -12.66
CA THR A 73 -5.31 9.65 -12.91
C THR A 73 -4.64 9.28 -11.61
N PHE A 74 -4.78 8.02 -11.22
CA PHE A 74 -4.15 7.47 -10.04
C PHE A 74 -2.78 6.90 -10.42
N GLN A 75 -1.74 7.47 -9.81
CA GLN A 75 -0.36 7.00 -9.91
C GLN A 75 -0.03 6.15 -8.70
N VAL A 76 0.61 5.01 -8.89
CA VAL A 76 1.14 4.22 -7.78
C VAL A 76 2.28 4.99 -7.11
N LYS A 77 2.21 5.14 -5.80
CA LYS A 77 3.19 5.88 -5.00
C LYS A 77 4.00 4.97 -4.08
N TYR A 78 3.36 3.93 -3.57
CA TYR A 78 3.96 3.00 -2.63
C TYR A 78 3.48 1.58 -2.89
N ILE A 79 4.39 0.61 -2.81
CA ILE A 79 4.07 -0.82 -2.67
C ILE A 79 4.66 -1.30 -1.34
N GLY A 80 3.89 -2.08 -0.61
CA GLY A 80 4.31 -2.63 0.66
C GLY A 80 3.82 -4.05 0.87
N GLN A 81 4.51 -4.78 1.73
CA GLN A 81 4.04 -6.06 2.27
C GLN A 81 3.76 -6.00 3.77
N THR A 82 3.04 -7.00 4.25
CA THR A 82 2.82 -7.24 5.66
C THR A 82 2.43 -8.69 5.90
N LYS A 83 2.50 -9.14 7.15
CA LYS A 83 1.85 -10.41 7.51
C LYS A 83 0.34 -10.23 7.42
N ARG A 84 -0.38 -11.26 6.95
CA ARG A 84 -1.83 -11.30 6.75
C ARG A 84 -2.60 -10.83 7.98
N LYS A 85 -2.21 -11.30 9.17
CA LYS A 85 -2.82 -10.90 10.46
C LYS A 85 -2.60 -9.43 10.82
N GLY A 86 -1.55 -8.80 10.29
CA GLY A 86 -1.17 -7.42 10.56
C GLY A 86 -1.65 -6.40 9.53
N ALA A 87 -2.37 -6.83 8.48
CA ALA A 87 -2.70 -5.98 7.34
C ALA A 87 -3.48 -4.72 7.69
N ARG A 88 -4.58 -4.88 8.45
CA ARG A 88 -5.40 -3.76 8.92
C ARG A 88 -4.55 -2.75 9.68
N THR A 89 -3.76 -3.21 10.65
CA THR A 89 -2.88 -2.34 11.45
C THR A 89 -1.86 -1.64 10.57
N ARG A 90 -1.20 -2.36 9.66
CA ARG A 90 -0.17 -1.80 8.79
C ARG A 90 -0.74 -0.69 7.89
N LEU A 91 -1.86 -0.94 7.22
CA LEU A 91 -2.48 0.07 6.36
C LEU A 91 -3.08 1.23 7.15
N THR A 92 -3.66 0.98 8.32
CA THR A 92 -4.07 2.06 9.25
C THR A 92 -2.87 2.96 9.59
N ASN A 93 -1.69 2.37 9.83
CA ASN A 93 -0.49 3.15 10.13
C ASN A 93 -0.02 4.00 8.96
N HIS A 94 -0.17 3.52 7.72
CA HIS A 94 0.18 4.29 6.53
C HIS A 94 -0.84 5.40 6.22
N LEU A 95 -2.12 5.16 6.47
CA LEU A 95 -3.20 5.97 5.93
C LEU A 95 -3.83 6.93 6.94
N ILE A 96 -3.77 6.61 8.24
CA ILE A 96 -4.57 7.27 9.27
C ILE A 96 -3.78 7.59 10.54
N LYS A 97 -3.14 6.61 11.20
CA LYS A 97 -2.57 6.82 12.54
C LYS A 97 -1.24 6.11 12.69
N LYS A 98 -0.13 6.86 12.69
CA LYS A 98 1.21 6.30 12.76
C LYS A 98 1.46 5.76 14.17
N HIS A 99 2.01 4.56 14.24
CA HIS A 99 2.70 4.10 15.44
C HIS A 99 4.14 4.64 15.43
N GLU A 100 4.60 5.26 16.53
CA GLU A 100 5.84 6.03 16.63
C GLU A 100 7.08 5.30 16.07
N LYS A 101 7.14 3.98 16.25
CA LYS A 101 8.28 3.12 15.87
C LYS A 101 8.24 2.53 14.45
N THR A 102 7.35 2.99 13.57
CA THR A 102 7.16 2.35 12.25
C THR A 102 7.54 3.25 11.07
N GLY A 103 8.15 2.67 10.03
CA GLY A 103 8.44 3.30 8.72
C GLY A 103 7.17 3.55 7.88
N ALA A 104 6.11 4.04 8.52
CA ALA A 104 4.85 4.37 7.89
C ALA A 104 4.99 5.60 6.97
N LYS A 105 4.12 5.69 5.96
CA LYS A 105 4.10 6.78 4.97
C LYS A 105 3.05 7.85 5.31
N LEU A 106 2.58 7.89 6.57
CA LEU A 106 1.50 8.76 7.00
C LEU A 106 1.73 10.22 6.64
N GLN A 107 2.94 10.75 6.90
CA GLN A 107 3.22 12.15 6.59
C GLN A 107 3.00 12.45 5.09
N ARG A 108 3.47 11.57 4.19
CA ARG A 108 3.27 11.75 2.75
C ARG A 108 1.79 11.69 2.35
N VAL A 109 1.03 10.81 3.01
CA VAL A 109 -0.43 10.75 2.82
C VAL A 109 -1.10 12.03 3.31
N MET A 110 -0.73 12.54 4.48
CA MET A 110 -1.26 13.79 5.02
C MET A 110 -0.97 14.97 4.08
N ASP A 111 0.28 15.10 3.63
CA ASP A 111 0.72 16.17 2.74
C ASP A 111 -0.03 16.11 1.40
N SER A 112 -0.20 14.91 0.86
CA SER A 112 -0.95 14.65 -0.38
C SER A 112 -2.42 15.05 -0.27
N VAL A 113 -3.10 14.56 0.78
CA VAL A 113 -4.52 14.83 1.03
C VAL A 113 -4.78 16.31 1.31
N ARG A 114 -3.91 16.96 2.10
CA ARG A 114 -3.99 18.41 2.37
C ARG A 114 -3.74 19.26 1.12
N SER A 115 -3.01 18.73 0.15
CA SER A 115 -2.85 19.35 -1.17
C SER A 115 -4.04 19.11 -2.11
N GLY A 116 -5.11 18.47 -1.62
CA GLY A 116 -6.34 18.20 -2.39
C GLY A 116 -6.28 16.94 -3.24
N ASN A 117 -5.31 16.04 -3.03
CA ASN A 117 -5.22 14.79 -3.77
C ASN A 117 -6.06 13.68 -3.13
N ASP A 118 -6.58 12.79 -3.97
CA ASP A 118 -7.27 11.57 -3.53
C ASP A 118 -6.28 10.43 -3.32
N ILE A 119 -6.56 9.59 -2.32
CA ILE A 119 -5.79 8.38 -2.07
C ILE A 119 -6.66 7.15 -2.29
N CYS A 120 -6.10 6.19 -3.00
CA CYS A 120 -6.67 4.85 -3.15
C CYS A 120 -5.67 3.80 -2.66
N ILE A 121 -6.21 2.64 -2.29
CA ILE A 121 -5.42 1.44 -2.04
C ILE A 121 -5.95 0.25 -2.83
N SER A 122 -5.08 -0.71 -3.08
CA SER A 122 -5.42 -2.05 -3.54
C SER A 122 -4.57 -3.06 -2.79
N TRP A 123 -5.00 -4.31 -2.74
CA TRP A 123 -4.26 -5.36 -2.06
C TRP A 123 -4.49 -6.71 -2.71
N VAL A 124 -3.61 -7.64 -2.40
CA VAL A 124 -3.70 -9.05 -2.80
C VAL A 124 -3.20 -9.93 -1.66
N GLN A 125 -3.75 -11.14 -1.58
CA GLN A 125 -3.24 -12.21 -0.75
C GLN A 125 -2.44 -13.19 -1.61
N ILE A 126 -1.21 -13.46 -1.19
CA ILE A 126 -0.28 -14.39 -1.82
C ILE A 126 -0.06 -15.57 -0.87
N GLU A 127 -0.10 -16.80 -1.40
CA GLU A 127 0.24 -18.00 -0.66
C GLU A 127 1.33 -18.80 -1.41
N PRO A 128 2.35 -19.33 -0.72
CA PRO A 128 2.62 -19.16 0.71
C PRO A 128 3.03 -17.73 1.07
N GLU A 129 2.67 -17.29 2.29
CA GLU A 129 2.90 -15.92 2.78
C GLU A 129 4.36 -15.43 2.64
N SER A 130 5.35 -16.33 2.62
CA SER A 130 6.77 -16.00 2.44
C SER A 130 7.06 -15.32 1.09
N LEU A 131 6.29 -15.63 0.05
CA LEU A 131 6.48 -15.07 -1.30
C LEU A 131 6.13 -13.58 -1.39
N ARG A 132 5.45 -13.01 -0.39
CA ARG A 132 5.13 -11.57 -0.36
C ARG A 132 6.37 -10.68 -0.46
N HIS A 133 7.51 -11.14 0.07
CA HIS A 133 8.76 -10.39 0.03
C HIS A 133 9.32 -10.33 -1.38
N TYR A 134 9.40 -11.48 -2.06
CA TYR A 134 9.84 -11.56 -3.44
C TYR A 134 8.96 -10.71 -4.36
N VAL A 135 7.63 -10.78 -4.18
CA VAL A 135 6.70 -10.00 -5.01
C VAL A 135 6.82 -8.50 -4.73
N GLU A 136 6.92 -8.07 -3.47
CA GLU A 136 7.14 -6.66 -3.13
C GLU A 136 8.42 -6.14 -3.81
N GLU A 137 9.54 -6.84 -3.64
CA GLU A 137 10.84 -6.43 -4.16
C GLU A 137 10.81 -6.28 -5.68
N LYS A 138 10.30 -7.29 -6.40
CA LYS A 138 10.22 -7.26 -7.87
C LYS A 138 9.28 -6.17 -8.39
N LEU A 139 8.18 -5.88 -7.69
CA LEU A 139 7.29 -4.79 -8.07
C LEU A 139 7.94 -3.42 -7.82
N ILE A 140 8.70 -3.25 -6.75
CA ILE A 140 9.41 -1.99 -6.48
C ILE A 140 10.49 -1.76 -7.56
N GLU A 141 11.29 -2.79 -7.89
CA GLU A 141 12.30 -2.75 -8.95
C GLU A 141 11.70 -2.33 -10.30
N LYS A 142 10.52 -2.88 -10.65
CA LYS A 142 9.83 -2.57 -11.92
C LYS A 142 9.32 -1.12 -12.02
N HIS A 143 8.95 -0.49 -10.91
CA HIS A 143 8.20 0.78 -10.94
C HIS A 143 8.91 1.99 -10.35
N SER A 144 10.09 1.85 -9.72
CA SER A 144 10.88 2.97 -9.17
C SER A 144 10.03 3.98 -8.39
N LEU A 145 9.35 3.51 -7.35
CA LEU A 145 8.27 4.26 -6.69
C LEU A 145 8.79 5.32 -5.71
N GLU A 146 8.27 6.54 -5.83
CA GLU A 146 8.68 7.72 -5.05
C GLU A 146 8.64 7.49 -3.52
N TRP A 147 7.66 6.73 -3.02
CA TRP A 147 7.51 6.48 -1.57
C TRP A 147 8.19 5.22 -1.08
N ASN A 148 8.67 4.37 -1.99
CA ASN A 148 9.60 3.28 -1.69
C ASN A 148 11.02 3.82 -1.68
N VAL A 149 11.36 4.58 -0.64
CA VAL A 149 12.77 4.88 -0.36
C VAL A 149 13.41 3.56 0.06
N HIS A 150 14.23 2.99 -0.83
CA HIS A 150 15.17 1.94 -0.43
C HIS A 150 15.99 2.53 0.72
N GLY A 151 15.91 1.91 1.90
CA GLY A 151 16.85 2.23 2.95
C GLY A 151 18.23 2.19 2.31
N GLN A 152 18.94 3.32 2.33
CA GLN A 152 20.30 3.38 1.86
C GLN A 152 21.04 2.16 2.39
N SER A 153 21.83 1.54 1.51
CA SER A 153 22.81 0.52 1.86
C SER A 153 23.34 0.81 3.25
N LYS A 154 23.16 -0.13 4.19
CA LYS A 154 24.00 -0.15 5.37
C LYS A 154 25.42 -0.32 4.84
N VAL A 155 26.14 0.80 4.72
CA VAL A 155 27.60 0.84 4.66
C VAL A 155 28.11 0.19 5.94
#